data_AF-A0A8T3WB42-F1
#
_entry.id   AF-A0A8T3WB42-F1
#
_cell.length_a   1.000
_cell.length_b   1.000
_cell.length_c   1.000
_cell.angle_alpha   90.00
_cell.angle_beta   90.00
_cell.angle_gamma   90.00
#
_symmetry.space_group_name_H-M   'P 1'
#
loop_
_entity.id
_entity.type
_entity.pdbx_description
1 polymer ?
#
loop_
_entity_poly.entity_id
_entity_poly.type
_entity_poly.pdbx_seq_one_letter_code
_entity_poly.pdbx_strand_id
1 'polypeptide(L)'
;MGLDEKLPIANWPAKSGEYKVVQLIMDGTPHLLFAEGGYETHSVIIMSLASKLRRNYPKIDFSDSTGTYQIPAQEAEWYKLVGAGKARIDVDGKKASLFGNSYNYRIGINPEHLDSVRPLIQDWKLE
;
A
#
# COMPACT_ATOMS: atom_id res chain seq x y z
N MET A 1 -17.44 -20.98 -5.84
CA MET A 1 -16.01 -20.72 -5.61
C MET A 1 -15.94 -19.52 -4.70
N GLY A 2 -15.57 -19.59 -3.42
CA GLY A 2 -14.83 -20.61 -2.68
C GLY A 2 -13.70 -19.88 -1.94
N LEU A 3 -13.79 -19.87 -0.60
CA LEU A 3 -12.84 -19.33 0.38
C LEU A 3 -12.68 -17.79 0.41
N ASP A 4 -12.90 -17.23 1.60
CA ASP A 4 -12.41 -15.92 2.00
C ASP A 4 -10.89 -15.88 1.79
N GLU A 5 -10.46 -15.47 0.59
CA GLU A 5 -9.05 -15.33 0.27
C GLU A 5 -8.49 -14.20 1.12
N LYS A 6 -7.91 -14.58 2.27
CA LYS A 6 -7.27 -13.63 3.18
C LYS A 6 -6.18 -12.92 2.40
N LEU A 7 -6.26 -11.59 2.35
CA LEU A 7 -5.23 -10.80 1.69
C LEU A 7 -3.87 -11.11 2.33
N PRO A 8 -2.80 -11.32 1.55
CA PRO A 8 -1.47 -11.49 2.13
C PRO A 8 -1.04 -10.23 2.88
N ILE A 9 -0.16 -10.39 3.86
CA ILE A 9 0.46 -9.26 4.57
C ILE A 9 1.22 -8.36 3.60
N ALA A 10 1.85 -8.93 2.56
CA ALA A 10 2.46 -8.17 1.49
C ALA A 10 2.26 -8.84 0.12
N ASN A 11 1.98 -8.05 -0.92
CA ASN A 11 1.90 -8.50 -2.31
C ASN A 11 3.23 -8.25 -3.04
N TRP A 12 4.28 -8.96 -2.63
CA TRP A 12 5.63 -8.76 -3.16
C TRP A 12 5.68 -8.75 -4.69
N PRO A 13 6.29 -7.73 -5.32
CA PRO A 13 6.48 -7.72 -6.76
C PRO A 13 7.32 -8.89 -7.25
N ALA A 14 7.02 -9.41 -8.44
CA ALA A 14 7.74 -10.54 -9.04
C ALA A 14 9.12 -10.17 -9.63
N LYS A 15 9.46 -8.88 -9.69
CA LYS A 15 10.72 -8.37 -10.25
C LYS A 15 11.33 -7.32 -9.33
N SER A 16 12.66 -7.25 -9.32
CA SER A 16 13.39 -6.18 -8.64
C SER A 16 13.15 -4.84 -9.34
N GLY A 17 13.12 -3.76 -8.58
CA GLY A 17 12.85 -2.42 -9.11
C GLY A 17 12.30 -1.44 -8.08
N GLU A 18 11.89 -0.26 -8.55
CA GLU A 18 11.22 0.74 -7.72
C GLU A 18 9.70 0.64 -7.90
N TYR A 19 8.98 0.55 -6.79
CA TYR A 19 7.53 0.42 -6.76
C TYR A 19 6.92 1.47 -5.83
N LYS A 20 5.72 1.94 -6.14
CA LYS A 20 4.92 2.64 -5.13
C LYS A 20 4.38 1.64 -4.13
N VAL A 21 4.25 2.06 -2.88
CA VAL A 21 3.77 1.23 -1.77
C VAL A 21 2.83 2.01 -0.86
N VAL A 22 1.83 1.33 -0.32
CA VAL A 22 0.94 1.81 0.75
C VAL A 22 1.00 0.89 1.95
N GLN A 23 0.87 1.47 3.14
CA GLN A 23 0.81 0.80 4.43
C GLN A 23 -0.61 0.94 4.97
N LEU A 24 -1.32 -0.17 5.06
CA LEU A 24 -2.72 -0.20 5.47
C LEU A 24 -2.87 -1.00 6.76
N ILE A 25 -3.75 -0.52 7.65
CA ILE A 25 -4.34 -1.37 8.69
C ILE A 25 -5.75 -1.74 8.21
N MET A 26 -6.04 -3.04 8.08
CA MET A 26 -7.36 -3.53 7.69
C MET A 26 -7.87 -4.51 8.73
N ASP A 27 -9.03 -4.24 9.32
CA ASP A 27 -9.61 -5.05 10.40
C ASP A 27 -8.58 -5.38 11.51
N GLY A 28 -7.70 -4.41 11.84
CA GLY A 28 -6.63 -4.55 12.83
C GLY A 28 -5.35 -5.25 12.37
N THR A 29 -5.30 -5.75 11.14
CA THR A 29 -4.12 -6.43 10.57
C THR A 29 -3.32 -5.45 9.70
N PRO A 30 -1.98 -5.38 9.86
CA PRO A 30 -1.15 -4.53 9.01
C PRO A 30 -0.86 -5.20 7.66
N HIS A 31 -0.91 -4.42 6.59
CA HIS A 31 -0.65 -4.84 5.22
C HIS A 31 0.26 -3.86 4.50
N LEU A 32 1.14 -4.39 3.65
CA LEU A 32 2.09 -3.66 2.84
C LEU A 32 1.83 -3.94 1.36
N LEU A 33 1.21 -2.99 0.66
CA LEU A 33 0.75 -3.20 -0.71
C LEU A 33 1.55 -2.39 -1.72
N PHE A 34 2.16 -3.10 -2.67
CA PHE A 34 2.95 -2.57 -3.78
C PHE A 34 2.10 -2.45 -5.05
N ALA A 35 2.48 -1.50 -5.89
CA ALA A 35 1.95 -1.39 -7.26
C ALA A 35 2.26 -2.66 -8.07
N GLU A 36 1.24 -3.20 -8.74
CA GLU A 36 1.36 -4.38 -9.60
C GLU A 36 1.89 -4.01 -10.99
N GLY A 37 1.61 -2.78 -11.44
CA GLY A 37 1.96 -2.28 -12.79
C GLY A 37 3.17 -1.35 -12.89
N GLY A 38 3.90 -1.10 -11.79
CA GLY A 38 5.08 -0.22 -11.73
C GLY A 38 4.82 1.29 -11.85
N TYR A 39 3.78 1.70 -12.59
CA TYR A 39 3.41 3.11 -12.79
C TYR A 39 2.16 3.55 -12.01
N GLU A 40 1.58 2.67 -11.21
CA GLU A 40 0.36 2.96 -10.48
C GLU A 40 0.59 4.03 -9.40
N THR A 41 -0.41 4.89 -9.20
CA THR A 41 -0.42 5.85 -8.09
C THR A 41 -0.82 5.16 -6.79
N HIS A 42 -0.52 5.78 -5.63
CA HIS A 42 -0.96 5.24 -4.34
C HIS A 42 -2.48 5.05 -4.27
N SER A 43 -3.23 5.97 -4.89
CA SER A 43 -4.68 5.87 -5.00
C SER A 43 -5.11 4.66 -5.82
N VAL A 44 -4.46 4.40 -6.96
CA VAL A 44 -4.78 3.22 -7.79
C VAL A 44 -4.57 1.92 -7.03
N ILE A 45 -3.53 1.80 -6.19
CA ILE A 45 -3.33 0.61 -5.34
C ILE A 45 -4.54 0.35 -4.44
N ILE A 46 -5.06 1.39 -3.77
CA ILE A 46 -6.23 1.30 -2.89
C ILE A 46 -7.51 1.00 -3.68
N MET A 47 -7.68 1.63 -4.85
CA MET A 47 -8.85 1.41 -5.72
C MET A 47 -8.88 -0.03 -6.25
N SER A 48 -7.73 -0.55 -6.69
CA SER A 48 -7.57 -1.94 -7.15
C SER A 48 -7.87 -2.92 -6.02
N LEU A 49 -7.38 -2.67 -4.80
CA LEU A 49 -7.69 -3.48 -3.63
C LEU A 49 -9.20 -3.50 -3.34
N ALA A 50 -9.83 -2.34 -3.28
CA ALA A 50 -11.26 -2.23 -3.02
C ALA A 50 -12.10 -2.97 -4.08
N SER A 51 -11.72 -2.87 -5.36
CA SER A 51 -12.35 -3.63 -6.45
C SER A 51 -12.20 -5.14 -6.26
N LYS A 52 -10.99 -5.62 -5.94
CA LYS A 52 -10.72 -7.05 -5.66
C LYS A 52 -11.56 -7.56 -4.50
N LEU A 53 -11.68 -6.78 -3.42
CA LEU A 53 -12.47 -7.12 -2.23
C LEU A 53 -13.97 -6.85 -2.40
N ARG A 54 -14.41 -6.27 -3.53
CA ARG A 54 -15.78 -5.81 -3.77
C ARG A 54 -16.30 -4.89 -2.65
N ARG A 55 -15.42 -4.04 -2.13
CA ARG A 55 -15.70 -3.07 -1.05
C ARG A 55 -15.76 -1.65 -1.62
N ASN A 56 -16.60 -0.82 -1.02
CA ASN A 56 -16.61 0.63 -1.30
C ASN A 56 -15.64 1.36 -0.38
N TYR A 57 -15.23 2.56 -0.79
CA TYR A 57 -14.45 3.48 0.02
C TYR A 57 -14.97 4.91 -0.17
N PRO A 58 -14.91 5.75 0.88
CA PRO A 58 -15.14 7.17 0.73
C PRO A 58 -14.07 7.81 -0.15
N LYS A 59 -14.46 8.85 -0.88
CA LYS A 59 -13.57 9.63 -1.76
C LYS A 59 -13.45 11.06 -1.22
N ILE A 60 -12.29 11.65 -1.41
CA ILE A 60 -12.02 13.05 -1.14
C ILE A 60 -11.55 13.74 -2.42
N ASP A 61 -11.92 15.01 -2.56
CA ASP A 61 -11.37 15.86 -3.62
C ASP A 61 -9.96 16.29 -3.23
N PHE A 62 -9.04 16.08 -4.14
CA PHE A 62 -7.64 16.48 -4.04
C PHE A 62 -7.31 17.38 -5.22
N SER A 63 -6.90 18.61 -4.96
CA SER A 63 -6.52 19.57 -6.00
C SER A 63 -5.01 19.74 -6.06
N ASP A 64 -4.46 19.68 -7.27
CA ASP A 64 -3.07 20.05 -7.57
C ASP A 64 -3.01 21.05 -8.73
N SER A 65 -1.80 21.35 -9.23
CA SER A 65 -1.59 22.31 -10.33
C SER A 65 -2.24 21.91 -11.66
N THR A 66 -2.64 20.64 -11.80
CA THR A 66 -3.23 20.06 -13.01
C THR A 66 -4.76 19.89 -12.94
N GLY A 67 -5.35 20.05 -11.75
CA GLY A 67 -6.81 20.07 -11.56
C GLY A 67 -7.25 19.45 -10.23
N THR A 68 -8.57 19.23 -10.11
CA THR A 68 -9.18 18.49 -8.98
C THR A 68 -9.41 17.05 -9.38
N TYR A 69 -8.97 16.13 -8.52
CA TYR A 69 -9.05 14.69 -8.68
C TYR A 69 -9.79 14.08 -7.49
N GLN A 70 -10.51 12.98 -7.71
CA GLN A 70 -11.07 12.20 -6.63
C GLN A 70 -10.11 11.07 -6.25
N ILE A 71 -9.67 11.05 -5.00
CA ILE A 71 -8.84 9.97 -4.45
C ILE A 71 -9.59 9.25 -3.32
N PRO A 72 -9.33 7.96 -3.06
CA PRO A 72 -9.79 7.29 -1.84
C PRO A 72 -9.39 8.09 -0.60
N ALA A 73 -10.27 8.21 0.39
CA ALA A 73 -9.91 8.84 1.66
C ALA A 73 -8.86 7.98 2.42
N GLN A 74 -8.20 8.56 3.42
CA GLN A 74 -7.23 7.82 4.23
C GLN A 74 -7.87 6.79 5.17
N GLU A 75 -9.17 6.90 5.45
CA GLU A 75 -9.86 6.01 6.37
C GLU A 75 -11.23 5.63 5.80
N ALA A 76 -11.56 4.35 5.93
CA ALA A 76 -12.85 3.76 5.61
C ALA A 76 -13.22 2.76 6.71
N GLU A 77 -14.42 2.20 6.66
CA GLU A 77 -14.88 1.20 7.64
C GLU A 77 -13.93 0.00 7.77
N TRP A 78 -13.30 -0.43 6.67
CA TRP A 78 -12.50 -1.65 6.60
C TRP A 78 -10.99 -1.41 6.43
N TYR A 79 -10.54 -0.16 6.30
CA TYR A 79 -9.12 0.15 6.22
C TYR A 79 -8.75 1.53 6.73
N LYS A 80 -7.49 1.66 7.12
CA LYS A 80 -6.81 2.92 7.38
C LYS A 80 -5.46 2.96 6.69
N LEU A 81 -5.23 3.98 5.88
CA LEU A 81 -3.93 4.30 5.28
C LEU A 81 -3.06 5.01 6.32
N VAL A 82 -2.05 4.30 6.82
CA VAL A 82 -1.14 4.81 7.86
C VAL A 82 0.24 5.19 7.33
N GLY A 83 0.52 4.91 6.05
CA GLY A 83 1.71 5.41 5.37
C GLY A 83 1.73 5.09 3.89
N ALA A 84 2.52 5.84 3.13
CA ALA A 84 2.62 5.69 1.68
C ALA A 84 3.93 6.29 1.16
N GLY A 85 4.52 5.64 0.17
CA GLY A 85 5.79 6.07 -0.39
C GLY A 85 6.25 5.20 -1.55
N LYS A 86 7.55 4.99 -1.64
CA LYS A 86 8.19 4.12 -2.62
C LYS A 86 8.97 3.03 -1.90
N ALA A 87 9.25 1.96 -2.62
CA ALA A 87 10.11 0.88 -2.18
C ALA A 87 11.06 0.48 -3.29
N ARG A 88 12.33 0.27 -2.96
CA ARG A 88 13.27 -0.47 -3.80
C ARG A 88 13.18 -1.93 -3.40
N ILE A 89 12.79 -2.77 -4.35
CA ILE A 89 12.61 -4.21 -4.17
C ILE A 89 13.78 -4.93 -4.82
N ASP A 90 14.39 -5.81 -4.04
CA ASP A 90 15.35 -6.82 -4.47
C ASP A 90 14.74 -8.20 -4.18
N VAL A 91 14.22 -8.84 -5.23
CA VAL A 91 13.54 -10.14 -5.13
C VAL A 91 14.52 -11.26 -4.82
N ASP A 92 15.70 -11.24 -5.43
CA ASP A 92 16.72 -12.28 -5.25
C ASP A 92 17.30 -12.22 -3.82
N GLY A 93 17.53 -11.01 -3.30
CA GLY A 93 17.96 -10.78 -1.92
C GLY A 93 16.84 -10.79 -0.88
N LYS A 94 15.58 -10.94 -1.29
CA LYS A 94 14.36 -10.79 -0.47
C LYS A 94 14.43 -9.56 0.44
N LYS A 95 14.70 -8.39 -0.15
CA LYS A 95 14.90 -7.14 0.57
C LYS A 95 14.01 -6.04 -0.03
N ALA A 96 13.40 -5.26 0.86
CA ALA A 96 12.63 -4.09 0.50
C ALA A 96 13.08 -2.89 1.34
N SER A 97 13.51 -1.82 0.68
CA SER A 97 13.88 -0.56 1.32
C SER A 97 12.84 0.50 1.00
N LEU A 98 12.12 0.99 2.02
CA LEU A 98 10.97 1.87 1.88
C LEU A 98 11.33 3.32 2.22
N PHE A 99 10.85 4.27 1.42
CA PHE A 99 11.21 5.68 1.56
C PHE A 99 10.19 6.63 0.94
N GLY A 100 10.38 7.92 1.23
CA GLY A 100 9.61 9.01 0.64
C GLY A 100 8.21 9.14 1.22
N ASN A 101 7.38 9.88 0.49
CA ASN A 101 6.02 10.24 0.89
C ASN A 101 5.08 10.24 -0.31
N SER A 102 3.79 10.11 -0.03
CA SER A 102 2.75 10.38 -1.00
C SER A 102 2.36 11.86 -0.98
N TYR A 103 2.41 12.51 -2.13
CA TYR A 103 1.94 13.89 -2.30
C TYR A 103 0.43 14.01 -2.05
N ASN A 104 -0.35 13.12 -2.68
CA ASN A 104 -1.81 13.13 -2.62
C ASN A 104 -2.33 12.92 -1.19
N TYR A 105 -1.66 12.04 -0.44
CA TYR A 105 -2.04 11.73 0.93
C TYR A 105 -1.30 12.55 1.98
N ARG A 106 -0.27 13.32 1.60
CA ARG A 106 0.59 14.07 2.53
C ARG A 106 1.09 13.22 3.71
N ILE A 107 1.36 11.94 3.45
CA ILE A 107 1.79 10.95 4.44
C ILE A 107 3.06 10.26 3.95
N GLY A 108 3.99 10.01 4.87
CA GLY A 108 5.25 9.31 4.63
C GLY A 108 5.14 7.81 4.86
N ILE A 109 6.25 7.10 4.66
CA ILE A 109 6.42 5.77 5.23
C ILE A 109 6.41 5.88 6.76
N ASN A 110 5.59 5.06 7.40
CA ASN A 110 5.44 4.95 8.84
C ASN A 110 6.34 3.84 9.40
N PRO A 111 7.36 4.16 10.21
CA PRO A 111 8.26 3.17 10.81
C PRO A 111 7.56 2.21 11.79
N GLU A 112 6.63 2.70 12.61
CA GLU A 112 5.91 1.88 13.60
C GLU A 112 5.08 0.80 12.89
N HIS A 113 4.49 1.14 11.75
CA HIS A 113 3.82 0.16 10.90
C HIS A 113 4.80 -0.90 10.37
N LEU A 114 6.02 -0.51 9.94
CA LEU A 114 7.02 -1.50 9.48
C LEU A 114 7.41 -2.45 10.60
N ASP A 115 7.58 -1.96 11.83
CA ASP A 115 7.88 -2.80 12.99
C ASP A 115 6.75 -3.79 13.29
N SER A 116 5.49 -3.41 13.07
CA SER A 116 4.35 -4.33 13.19
C SER A 116 4.29 -5.39 12.08
N VAL A 117 4.79 -5.07 10.87
CA VAL A 117 4.80 -5.99 9.71
C VAL A 117 5.96 -6.97 9.77
N ARG A 118 7.16 -6.53 10.17
CA ARG A 118 8.39 -7.34 10.24
C ARG A 118 8.22 -8.76 10.81
N PRO A 119 7.57 -8.99 11.96
CA PRO A 119 7.41 -10.34 12.50
C PRO A 119 6.50 -11.25 11.65
N LEU A 120 5.68 -10.69 10.76
CA LEU A 120 4.71 -11.40 9.92
C LEU A 120 5.27 -11.84 8.55
N ILE A 121 6.42 -11.27 8.13
CA ILE A 121 7.06 -11.53 6.83
C ILE A 121 8.54 -11.91 7.03
N GLN A 122 8.76 -13.00 7.77
CA GLN A 122 10.09 -13.41 8.22
C GLN A 122 11.07 -13.75 7.10
N ASP A 123 10.58 -13.97 5.88
CA ASP A 123 11.41 -14.29 4.73
C ASP A 123 11.91 -13.05 3.98
N TRP A 124 11.44 -11.84 4.33
CA TRP A 124 11.86 -10.58 3.74
C TRP A 124 12.51 -9.64 4.75
N LYS A 125 13.54 -8.91 4.31
CA LYS A 125 14.17 -7.84 5.09
C LYS A 125 13.52 -6.50 4.74
N LEU A 126 12.92 -5.85 5.73
CA LEU A 126 12.40 -4.48 5.63
C LEU A 126 13.38 -3.47 6.18
N GLU A 127 13.76 -2.50 5.34
CA GLU A 127 14.62 -1.36 5.67
C GLU A 127 13.94 -0.02 5.46
#